data_AF-A0A2V8L286-F1
#
_entry.id   AF-A0A2V8L286-F1
#
_cell.length_a   1.000
_cell.length_b   1.000
_cell.length_c   1.000
_cell.angle_alpha   90.00
_cell.angle_beta   90.00
_cell.angle_gamma   90.00
#
_symmetry.space_group_name_H-M   'P 1'
#
loop_
_entity.id
_entity.type
_entity.pdbx_description
1 polymer ?
#
loop_
_entity_poly.entity_id
_entity_poly.type
_entity_poly.pdbx_seq_one_letter_code
_entity_poly.pdbx_strand_id
1 'polypeptide(L)'
;MTNHVHLVVVPMHQHSISKTLHDAHTEYSTYFNAKYGFVGHVWQGRADISLMDETYMWNAVRYVERNPVRAGIVQRAEDYPWSSAAAHCQFRDDNLLSDDFPPPGAIKNWAEWLRIDHSEEDKRTIRAHLSTGRPWCTPEVLEQLEELTRRRLRPRQPGRRKKIRAETE
;
A
#
# COMPACT_ATOMS: atom_id res chain seq x y z
N MET A 1 -0.57 -10.53 3.66
CA MET A 1 0.75 -11.16 3.48
C MET A 1 0.70 -12.60 3.00
N THR A 2 -0.22 -13.47 3.46
CA THR A 2 -0.30 -14.85 2.92
C THR A 2 -0.90 -14.91 1.51
N ASN A 3 -1.68 -13.90 1.13
CA ASN A 3 -2.42 -13.85 -0.15
C ASN A 3 -2.35 -12.49 -0.88
N HIS A 4 -1.57 -11.53 -0.37
CA HIS A 4 -1.39 -10.20 -0.98
C HIS A 4 -0.13 -9.53 -0.41
N VAL A 5 0.42 -8.58 -1.18
CA VAL A 5 1.56 -7.74 -0.82
C VAL A 5 1.12 -6.28 -0.68
N HIS A 6 1.82 -5.51 0.16
CA HIS A 6 1.64 -4.05 0.29
C HIS A 6 2.99 -3.39 0.03
N LEU A 7 3.01 -2.33 -0.77
CA LEU A 7 4.23 -1.63 -1.18
C LEU A 7 4.06 -0.13 -0.93
N VAL A 8 5.10 0.51 -0.39
CA VAL A 8 5.25 1.97 -0.38
C VAL A 8 6.41 2.27 -1.33
N VAL A 9 6.15 3.02 -2.40
CA VAL A 9 7.11 3.22 -3.49
C VAL A 9 7.10 4.66 -3.97
N VAL A 10 8.25 5.13 -4.42
CA VAL A 10 8.42 6.41 -5.11
C VAL A 10 8.73 6.13 -6.58
N PRO A 11 7.86 6.52 -7.54
CA PRO A 11 8.11 6.29 -8.95
C PRO A 11 9.23 7.20 -9.48
N MET A 12 10.24 6.62 -10.15
CA MET A 12 11.27 7.39 -10.85
C MET A 12 10.75 8.05 -12.13
N HIS A 13 9.82 7.41 -12.82
CA HIS A 13 9.26 7.85 -14.10
C HIS A 13 7.74 7.66 -14.13
N GLN A 14 7.08 8.35 -15.05
CA GLN A 14 5.62 8.38 -15.21
C GLN A 14 4.96 6.99 -15.28
N HIS A 15 5.65 5.99 -15.85
CA HIS A 15 5.11 4.64 -16.04
C HIS A 15 5.77 3.57 -15.16
N SER A 16 6.67 3.96 -14.24
CA SER A 16 7.45 2.99 -13.44
C SER A 16 6.55 2.03 -12.67
N ILE A 17 5.57 2.53 -11.92
CA ILE A 17 4.70 1.66 -11.11
C ILE A 17 3.94 0.65 -11.97
N SER A 18 3.30 1.10 -13.05
CA SER A 18 2.50 0.20 -13.89
C SER A 18 3.37 -0.85 -14.58
N LYS A 19 4.56 -0.47 -15.05
CA LYS A 19 5.48 -1.40 -15.72
C LYS A 19 6.08 -2.40 -14.74
N THR A 20 6.61 -1.94 -13.62
CA THR A 20 7.20 -2.80 -12.58
C THR A 20 6.20 -3.82 -12.05
N LEU A 21 4.96 -3.40 -11.75
CA LEU A 21 3.93 -4.33 -11.29
C LEU A 21 3.49 -5.30 -12.38
N HIS A 22 3.40 -4.84 -13.63
CA HIS A 22 3.06 -5.72 -14.75
C HIS A 22 4.12 -6.83 -14.93
N ASP A 23 5.39 -6.45 -14.96
CA ASP A 23 6.51 -7.37 -15.17
C ASP A 23 6.60 -8.37 -14.00
N ALA A 24 6.61 -7.87 -12.76
CA ALA A 24 6.69 -8.71 -11.55
C ALA A 24 5.50 -9.67 -11.42
N HIS A 25 4.27 -9.20 -11.67
CA HIS A 25 3.09 -10.07 -11.61
C HIS A 25 3.10 -11.14 -12.70
N THR A 26 3.56 -10.79 -13.91
CA THR A 26 3.61 -11.70 -15.06
C THR A 26 4.65 -12.79 -14.84
N GLU A 27 5.84 -12.41 -14.39
CA GLU A 27 6.92 -13.35 -14.10
C GLU A 27 6.51 -14.32 -12.98
N TYR A 28 5.96 -13.79 -11.87
CA TYR A 28 5.49 -14.64 -10.77
C TYR A 28 4.35 -15.58 -11.20
N SER A 29 3.38 -15.09 -11.98
CA SER A 29 2.26 -15.93 -12.45
C SER A 29 2.75 -17.06 -13.35
N THR A 30 3.69 -16.77 -14.25
CA THR A 30 4.30 -17.78 -15.12
C THR A 30 5.03 -18.83 -14.30
N TYR A 31 5.88 -18.39 -13.36
CA TYR A 31 6.58 -19.28 -12.44
C TYR A 31 5.62 -20.16 -11.62
N PHE A 32 4.60 -19.55 -11.01
CA PHE A 32 3.64 -20.24 -10.16
C PHE A 32 2.84 -21.29 -10.95
N ASN A 33 2.32 -20.93 -12.13
CA ASN A 33 1.56 -21.83 -12.98
C ASN A 33 2.41 -23.02 -13.43
N ALA A 34 3.66 -22.78 -13.85
CA ALA A 34 4.58 -23.83 -14.26
C ALA A 34 4.96 -24.75 -13.09
N LYS A 35 5.27 -24.18 -11.93
CA LYS A 35 5.73 -24.94 -10.75
C LYS A 35 4.63 -25.81 -10.14
N TYR A 36 3.40 -25.31 -10.08
CA TYR A 36 2.29 -25.96 -9.40
C TYR A 36 1.26 -26.60 -10.35
N GLY A 37 1.48 -26.52 -11.67
CA GLY A 37 0.53 -27.02 -12.67
C GLY A 37 -0.82 -26.28 -12.63
N PHE A 38 -0.84 -25.05 -12.13
CA PHE A 38 -2.07 -24.25 -11.97
C PHE A 38 -2.48 -23.61 -13.30
N VAL A 39 -3.78 -23.66 -13.61
CA VAL A 39 -4.38 -23.02 -14.78
C VAL A 39 -5.36 -21.95 -14.31
N GLY A 40 -5.05 -20.68 -14.59
CA GLY A 40 -5.91 -19.56 -14.25
C GLY A 40 -5.14 -18.31 -13.81
N HIS A 41 -5.88 -17.36 -13.23
CA HIS A 41 -5.33 -16.11 -12.71
C HIS A 41 -4.80 -16.30 -11.28
N VAL A 42 -3.52 -15.98 -11.07
CA VAL A 42 -2.87 -16.01 -9.74
C VAL A 42 -3.22 -14.77 -8.92
N TRP A 43 -3.27 -13.60 -9.56
CA TRP A 43 -3.60 -12.33 -8.92
C TRP A 43 -5.10 -12.02 -9.02
N GLN A 44 -5.67 -11.49 -7.94
CA GLN A 44 -7.10 -11.16 -7.85
C GLN A 44 -7.53 -10.03 -8.80
N GLY A 45 -6.59 -9.19 -9.26
CA GLY A 45 -6.88 -8.08 -10.17
C GLY A 45 -5.72 -7.10 -10.31
N ARG A 46 -6.06 -5.87 -10.69
CA ARG A 46 -5.10 -4.75 -10.68
C ARG A 46 -4.77 -4.36 -9.24
N ALA A 47 -3.57 -3.82 -9.03
CA ALA A 47 -3.18 -3.30 -7.73
C ALA A 47 -4.02 -2.07 -7.35
N ASP A 48 -4.47 -2.02 -6.10
CA ASP A 48 -5.03 -0.81 -5.50
C ASP A 48 -3.89 0.16 -5.20
N ILE A 49 -3.96 1.36 -5.77
CA ILE A 49 -2.92 2.39 -5.66
C ILE A 49 -3.56 3.67 -5.15
N SER A 50 -2.96 4.26 -4.12
CA SER A 50 -3.31 5.58 -3.62
C SER A 50 -2.02 6.40 -3.46
N LEU A 51 -2.05 7.64 -3.96
CA LEU A 51 -0.96 8.60 -3.78
C LEU A 51 -0.98 9.12 -2.36
N MET A 52 0.18 9.32 -1.75
CA MET A 52 0.30 9.95 -0.44
C MET A 52 1.41 11.00 -0.45
N ASP A 53 1.30 11.98 0.44
CA ASP A 53 2.40 12.91 0.73
C ASP A 53 3.25 12.42 1.91
N GLU A 54 4.33 13.14 2.19
CA GLU A 54 5.27 12.81 3.28
C GLU A 54 4.60 12.80 4.67
N THR A 55 3.57 13.63 4.87
CA THR A 55 2.80 13.72 6.13
C THR A 55 2.23 12.36 6.51
N TYR A 56 1.73 11.62 5.52
CA TYR A 56 1.09 10.32 5.73
C TYR A 56 2.00 9.12 5.43
N MET A 57 3.12 9.33 4.74
CA MET A 57 4.07 8.27 4.37
C MET A 57 4.52 7.44 5.58
N TRP A 58 4.93 8.07 6.68
CA TRP A 58 5.39 7.35 7.87
C TRP A 58 4.30 6.45 8.47
N ASN A 59 3.05 6.90 8.45
CA ASN A 59 1.93 6.09 8.90
C ASN A 59 1.69 4.89 7.98
N ALA A 60 1.82 5.08 6.66
CA ALA A 60 1.71 4.00 5.68
C ALA A 60 2.84 2.97 5.85
N VAL A 61 4.10 3.40 5.96
CA VAL A 61 5.26 2.52 6.17
C VAL A 61 5.07 1.68 7.43
N ARG A 62 4.73 2.30 8.57
CA ARG A 62 4.45 1.57 9.82
C ARG A 62 3.32 0.57 9.62
N TYR A 63 2.26 0.95 8.90
CA TYR A 63 1.09 0.12 8.72
C TYR A 63 1.39 -1.12 7.88
N VAL A 64 2.22 -0.96 6.84
CA VAL A 64 2.68 -2.04 5.97
C VAL A 64 3.56 -3.01 6.75
N GLU A 65 4.54 -2.51 7.48
CA GLU A 65 5.48 -3.37 8.22
C GLU A 65 4.87 -4.05 9.44
N ARG A 66 3.88 -3.42 10.10
CA ARG A 66 3.12 -4.04 11.20
C ARG A 66 2.04 -5.01 10.73
N ASN A 67 1.75 -5.07 9.44
CA ASN A 67 0.66 -5.89 8.89
C ASN A 67 0.78 -7.39 9.28
N PRO A 68 1.97 -8.02 9.25
CA PRO A 68 2.17 -9.40 9.73
C PRO A 68 1.82 -9.59 11.21
N VAL A 69 2.18 -8.62 12.06
CA VAL A 69 1.84 -8.65 13.50
C VAL A 69 0.35 -8.55 13.69
N ARG A 70 -0.30 -7.61 13.01
CA ARG A 70 -1.76 -7.45 13.06
C ARG A 70 -2.50 -8.69 12.54
N ALA A 71 -1.94 -9.38 11.54
CA ALA A 71 -2.48 -10.61 11.01
C ALA A 71 -2.23 -11.84 11.91
N GLY A 72 -1.52 -11.67 13.04
CA GLY A 72 -1.20 -12.75 13.97
C GLY A 72 -0.17 -13.74 13.44
N ILE A 73 0.61 -13.36 12.42
CA ILE A 73 1.61 -14.25 11.78
C ILE A 73 2.89 -14.31 12.60
N VAL A 74 3.29 -13.17 13.17
CA VAL A 74 4.49 -13.01 14.00
C VAL A 74 4.18 -12.10 15.19
N GLN A 75 4.98 -12.17 16.25
CA GLN A 75 4.80 -11.29 17.42
C GLN A 75 5.46 -9.92 17.22
N ARG A 76 6.58 -9.86 16.50
CA ARG A 76 7.30 -8.61 16.19
C ARG A 76 7.41 -8.45 14.69
N ALA A 77 7.40 -7.21 14.21
CA ALA A 77 7.35 -6.92 12.77
C ALA A 77 8.64 -7.36 12.06
N GLU A 78 9.79 -7.15 12.71
CA GLU A 78 11.12 -7.58 12.27
C GLU A 78 11.28 -9.10 12.16
N ASP A 79 10.41 -9.89 12.80
CA ASP A 79 10.46 -11.36 12.72
C ASP A 79 9.85 -11.88 11.42
N TYR A 80 9.16 -11.03 10.64
CA TYR A 80 8.56 -11.44 9.37
C TYR A 80 9.57 -11.33 8.22
N PRO A 81 10.02 -12.46 7.63
CA PRO A 81 11.14 -12.43 6.68
C PRO A 81 10.79 -11.80 5.32
N TRP A 82 9.50 -11.62 5.02
CA TRP A 82 9.00 -11.08 3.75
C TRP A 82 8.57 -9.61 3.88
N SER A 83 9.28 -8.83 4.71
CA SER A 83 9.06 -7.40 4.91
C SER A 83 10.39 -6.65 5.06
N SER A 84 10.37 -5.35 4.75
CA SER A 84 11.45 -4.40 4.98
C SER A 84 11.74 -4.13 6.46
N ALA A 85 10.86 -4.53 7.38
CA ALA A 85 10.99 -4.25 8.82
C ALA A 85 12.33 -4.72 9.41
N ALA A 86 12.78 -5.92 9.05
CA ALA A 86 14.06 -6.45 9.54
C ALA A 86 15.26 -5.62 9.06
N ALA A 87 15.19 -5.12 7.82
CA ALA A 87 16.25 -4.31 7.24
C ALA A 87 16.29 -2.90 7.85
N HIS A 88 15.14 -2.26 8.03
CA HIS A 88 15.07 -0.97 8.73
C HIS A 88 15.46 -1.07 10.22
N CYS A 89 15.25 -2.22 10.85
CA CYS A 89 15.76 -2.54 12.19
C CYS A 89 17.25 -2.93 12.21
N GLN A 90 17.95 -2.89 11.07
CA GLN A 90 19.37 -3.21 10.92
C GLN A 90 19.73 -4.67 11.25
N PHE A 91 18.78 -5.60 11.10
CA PHE A 91 19.02 -7.03 11.25
C PHE A 91 19.47 -7.72 9.96
N ARG A 92 19.31 -7.07 8.80
CA ARG A 92 19.79 -7.56 7.50
C ARG A 92 19.91 -6.43 6.48
N ASP A 93 20.66 -6.66 5.41
CA ASP A 93 20.64 -5.81 4.23
C ASP A 93 19.48 -6.21 3.29
N ASP A 94 18.95 -5.26 2.53
CA ASP A 94 17.90 -5.49 1.54
C ASP A 94 18.08 -4.54 0.34
N ASN A 95 18.54 -5.11 -0.78
CA ASN A 95 18.88 -4.36 -1.99
C ASN A 95 17.64 -3.86 -2.77
N LEU A 96 16.42 -4.20 -2.32
CA LEU A 96 15.19 -3.64 -2.89
C LEU A 96 14.81 -2.30 -2.26
N LEU A 97 15.41 -1.95 -1.11
CA LEU A 97 15.16 -0.69 -0.44
C LEU A 97 15.91 0.45 -1.11
N SER A 98 15.36 1.64 -0.97
CA SER A 98 15.99 2.85 -1.47
C SER A 98 17.17 3.23 -0.57
N ASP A 99 18.29 3.65 -1.16
CA ASP A 99 19.50 4.04 -0.41
C ASP A 99 19.28 5.31 0.44
N ASP A 100 18.27 6.11 0.10
CA ASP A 100 17.94 7.38 0.76
C ASP A 100 16.79 7.27 1.77
N PHE A 101 16.21 6.07 1.97
CA PHE A 101 15.13 5.84 2.92
C PHE A 101 15.46 4.71 3.90
N PRO A 102 15.21 4.89 5.21
CA PRO A 102 14.78 6.14 5.85
C PRO A 102 15.95 7.14 5.95
N PRO A 103 15.67 8.46 5.88
CA PRO A 103 16.73 9.45 6.07
C PRO A 103 17.38 9.30 7.45
N PRO A 104 18.70 9.53 7.58
CA PRO A 104 19.42 9.37 8.84
C PRO A 104 18.76 10.16 9.97
N GLY A 105 18.47 9.47 11.08
CA GLY A 105 17.88 10.09 12.28
C GLY A 105 16.37 10.34 12.21
N ALA A 106 15.67 9.98 11.12
CA ALA A 106 14.23 10.13 11.02
C ALA A 106 13.48 9.38 12.13
N ILE A 107 13.90 8.14 12.40
CA ILE A 107 13.40 7.31 13.51
C ILE A 107 14.59 6.77 14.28
N LYS A 108 14.70 7.15 15.56
CA LYS A 108 15.83 6.76 16.43
C LYS A 108 15.90 5.26 16.70
N ASN A 109 14.74 4.62 16.84
CA ASN A 109 14.63 3.18 17.09
C ASN A 109 13.44 2.63 16.31
N TRP A 110 13.73 1.97 15.20
CA TRP A 110 12.72 1.46 14.29
C TRP A 110 11.86 0.37 14.94
N ALA A 111 12.48 -0.54 15.71
CA ALA A 111 11.77 -1.61 16.40
C ALA A 111 10.76 -1.07 17.43
N GLU A 112 11.14 -0.06 18.23
CA GLU A 112 10.20 0.59 19.16
C GLU A 112 9.09 1.34 18.42
N TRP A 113 9.42 2.01 17.33
CA TRP A 113 8.43 2.69 16.49
C TRP A 113 7.42 1.71 15.89
N LEU A 114 7.88 0.51 15.49
CA LEU A 114 7.05 -0.60 15.04
C LEU A 114 6.29 -1.31 16.17
N ARG A 115 6.45 -0.95 17.45
CA ARG A 115 5.62 -1.44 18.58
C ARG A 115 4.42 -0.54 18.88
N ILE A 116 4.43 0.70 18.37
CA ILE A 116 3.30 1.62 18.45
C ILE A 116 2.23 1.20 17.44
N ASP A 117 1.06 0.76 17.92
CA ASP A 117 -0.05 0.41 17.05
C ASP A 117 -0.76 1.65 16.50
N HIS A 118 -1.33 1.52 15.31
CA HIS A 118 -2.23 2.54 14.77
C HIS A 118 -3.55 2.53 15.53
N SER A 119 -4.17 3.71 15.66
CA SER A 119 -5.56 3.76 16.11
C SER A 119 -6.47 3.03 15.11
N GLU A 120 -7.63 2.56 15.56
CA GLU A 120 -8.63 1.98 14.64
C GLU A 120 -9.10 2.99 13.59
N GLU A 121 -9.09 4.28 13.93
CA GLU A 121 -9.38 5.36 13.00
C GLU A 121 -8.32 5.47 11.90
N ASP A 122 -7.04 5.46 12.25
CA ASP A 122 -5.94 5.48 11.27
C ASP A 122 -6.01 4.27 10.34
N LYS A 123 -6.24 3.07 10.90
CA LYS A 123 -6.38 1.84 10.11
C LYS A 123 -7.54 1.95 9.11
N ARG A 124 -8.67 2.52 9.53
CA ARG A 124 -9.83 2.75 8.67
C ARG A 124 -9.50 3.76 7.57
N THR A 125 -8.85 4.86 7.90
CA THR A 125 -8.45 5.90 6.95
C THR A 125 -7.53 5.35 5.87
N ILE A 126 -6.48 4.61 6.26
CA ILE A 126 -5.54 3.97 5.32
C ILE A 126 -6.28 3.07 4.33
N ARG A 127 -7.18 2.20 4.82
CA ARG A 127 -7.96 1.29 3.96
C ARG A 127 -8.93 2.04 3.03
N ALA A 128 -9.54 3.12 3.50
CA ALA A 128 -10.47 3.91 2.70
C ALA A 128 -9.77 4.59 1.51
N HIS A 129 -8.57 5.13 1.74
CA HIS A 129 -7.77 5.74 0.67
C HIS A 129 -7.29 4.72 -0.36
N LEU A 130 -6.82 3.55 0.09
CA LEU A 130 -6.41 2.46 -0.80
C LEU A 130 -7.59 1.96 -1.68
N SER A 131 -8.74 1.66 -1.07
CA SER A 131 -9.90 1.12 -1.79
C SER A 131 -10.54 2.09 -2.77
N THR A 132 -10.41 3.40 -2.55
CA THR A 132 -10.96 4.43 -3.46
C THR A 132 -9.95 4.93 -4.49
N GLY A 133 -8.66 4.62 -4.30
CA GLY A 133 -7.54 5.19 -5.06
C GLY A 133 -7.40 6.72 -4.92
N ARG A 134 -8.09 7.34 -3.95
CA ARG A 134 -8.01 8.78 -3.72
C ARG A 134 -6.74 9.12 -2.96
N PRO A 135 -6.07 10.25 -3.30
CA PRO A 135 -4.87 10.66 -2.60
C PRO A 135 -5.09 10.84 -1.10
N TRP A 136 -4.13 10.42 -0.31
CA TRP A 136 -4.02 10.67 1.11
C TRP A 136 -2.96 11.75 1.34
N CYS A 137 -3.38 13.01 1.24
CA CYS A 137 -2.49 14.16 1.29
C CYS A 137 -3.19 15.36 1.96
N THR A 138 -2.41 16.38 2.33
CA THR A 138 -2.95 17.60 2.93
C THR A 138 -3.87 18.33 1.93
N PRO A 139 -4.79 19.19 2.42
CA PRO A 139 -5.68 19.96 1.55
C PRO A 139 -4.93 20.78 0.49
N GLU A 140 -3.75 21.30 0.83
CA GLU A 140 -2.90 22.11 -0.04
C GLU A 140 -2.34 21.26 -1.20
N VAL A 141 -1.77 20.09 -0.89
CA VAL A 141 -1.26 19.16 -1.91
C VAL A 141 -2.41 18.65 -2.78
N LEU A 142 -3.57 18.37 -2.18
CA LEU A 142 -4.74 17.90 -2.92
C LEU A 142 -5.22 18.94 -3.93
N GLU A 143 -5.23 20.23 -3.56
CA GLU A 143 -5.59 21.32 -4.47
C GLU A 143 -4.61 21.43 -5.64
N GLN A 144 -3.31 21.38 -5.37
CA GLN A 144 -2.27 21.37 -6.42
C GLN A 144 -2.45 20.18 -7.38
N LEU A 145 -2.76 18.98 -6.86
CA LEU A 145 -3.02 17.81 -7.69
C LEU A 145 -4.28 17.97 -8.54
N GLU A 146 -5.35 18.56 -8.02
CA GLU A 146 -6.57 18.84 -8.79
C GLU A 146 -6.30 19.84 -9.91
N GLU A 147 -5.46 20.86 -9.66
CA GLU A 147 -5.04 21.85 -10.67
C GLU A 147 -4.18 21.23 -11.77
N LEU A 148 -3.13 20.49 -11.38
CA LEU A 148 -2.20 19.83 -12.30
C LEU A 148 -2.90 18.82 -13.20
N THR A 149 -3.77 17.99 -12.60
CA THR A 149 -4.46 16.92 -13.32
C THR A 149 -5.72 17.40 -14.04
N ARG A 150 -6.20 18.61 -13.72
CA ARG A 150 -7.52 19.12 -14.12
C ARG A 150 -8.67 18.15 -13.78
N ARG A 151 -8.50 17.36 -12.72
CA ARG A 151 -9.48 16.37 -12.25
C ARG A 151 -9.88 16.70 -10.81
N ARG A 152 -11.11 16.36 -10.46
CA ARG A 152 -11.57 16.39 -9.06
C ARG A 152 -11.18 15.09 -8.38
N LEU A 153 -10.41 15.19 -7.30
CA LEU A 153 -9.90 14.08 -6.49
C LEU A 153 -10.64 13.98 -5.15
N ARG A 154 -11.25 15.07 -4.68
CA ARG A 154 -12.05 15.09 -3.45
C ARG A 154 -13.30 14.18 -3.54
N PRO A 155 -13.71 13.57 -2.40
CA PRO A 155 -14.94 12.80 -2.34
C PRO A 155 -16.17 13.65 -2.61
N ARG A 156 -17.09 13.13 -3.45
CA ARG A 156 -18.45 13.68 -3.58
C ARG A 156 -19.37 12.99 -2.59
N GLN A 157 -20.48 13.63 -2.26
CA GLN A 157 -21.57 12.94 -1.57
C GLN A 157 -21.95 11.68 -2.36
N PRO A 158 -22.02 10.51 -1.71
CA PRO A 158 -22.44 9.27 -2.36
C PRO A 158 -23.76 9.48 -3.08
N GLY A 159 -23.84 9.11 -4.36
CA GLY A 159 -25.07 9.23 -5.12
C GLY A 159 -26.21 8.45 -4.45
N ARG A 160 -27.41 9.02 -4.41
CA ARG A 160 -28.61 8.33 -3.91
C ARG A 160 -28.80 7.02 -4.69
N ARG A 161 -28.88 5.87 -4.01
CA ARG A 161 -29.22 4.59 -4.64
C ARG A 161 -30.53 4.77 -5.44
N LYS A 162 -30.51 4.46 -6.74
CA LYS A 162 -31.73 4.44 -7.56
C LYS A 162 -32.66 3.38 -6.97
N LYS A 163 -33.89 3.76 -6.62
CA LYS A 163 -34.93 2.77 -6.27
C LYS A 163 -35.20 1.96 -7.53
N ILE A 164 -34.95 0.65 -7.47
CA ILE A 164 -35.47 -0.29 -8.46
C ILE A 164 -36.99 -0.19 -8.33
N ARG A 165 -37.68 0.28 -9.37
CA ARG A 165 -39.15 0.19 -9.42
C ARG A 165 -39.45 -1.30 -9.54
N ALA A 166 -40.12 -1.87 -8.55
CA ALA A 166 -40.78 -3.15 -8.74
C ALA A 166 -41.84 -2.93 -9.81
N GLU A 167 -41.68 -3.55 -10.97
CA GLU A 167 -42.78 -3.74 -11.91
C GLU A 167 -43.85 -4.51 -11.17
N THR A 168 -45.01 -3.89 -10.99
CA THR A 168 -46.18 -4.53 -10.40
C THR A 168 -46.98 -5.04 -11.58
N GLU A 169 -47.16 -6.37 -11.65
CA GLU A 169 -48.05 -7.07 -12.58
C GLU A 169 -49.51 -6.61 -12.45
#